data_AF-Q4ACC3-F1
#
_entry.id   AF-Q4ACC3-F1
#
_cell.length_a   1.000
_cell.length_b   1.000
_cell.length_c   1.000
_cell.angle_alpha   90.00
_cell.angle_beta   90.00
_cell.angle_gamma   90.00
#
_symmetry.space_group_name_H-M   'P 1'
#
loop_
_entity.id
_entity.type
_entity.pdbx_description
1 polymer ?
#
loop_
_entity_poly.entity_id
_entity_poly.type
_entity_poly.pdbx_seq_one_letter_code
_entity_poly.pdbx_strand_id
1 'polypeptide(L)'
;KRASRSPWADPWIECDDHGAAQQIVVDGLKRRFDERLVQLMPRLKSGNPEQLEKLLQQQIRQHGASALLNSTLGQLLMRHGEWQQAAEALRAALKQRPDAYDYAWLADTLDKLHRPEEAAQMRRDGLLLTLHQDQRTT
;
A
#
# COMPACT_ATOMS: atom_id res chain seq x y z
N LYS A 1 32.55 13.06 -45.95
CA LYS A 1 32.05 11.72 -45.54
C LYS A 1 32.58 11.43 -44.14
N ARG A 2 31.68 11.20 -43.16
CA ARG A 2 31.88 10.51 -41.86
C ARG A 2 32.94 11.14 -40.92
N ALA A 3 32.75 11.30 -39.62
CA ALA A 3 31.73 10.85 -38.70
C ALA A 3 31.75 11.78 -37.48
N SER A 4 30.58 12.10 -36.93
CA SER A 4 30.44 12.47 -35.52
C SER A 4 29.29 11.63 -34.97
N ARG A 5 29.61 10.35 -34.74
CA ARG A 5 28.80 9.49 -33.88
C ARG A 5 29.05 10.01 -32.46
N SER A 6 28.05 10.62 -31.82
CA SER A 6 28.07 10.83 -30.38
C SER A 6 27.64 9.53 -29.71
N PRO A 7 28.50 8.85 -28.92
CA PRO A 7 28.14 7.63 -28.20
C PRO A 7 27.59 7.88 -26.79
N TRP A 8 27.39 9.13 -26.37
CA TRP A 8 27.11 9.50 -24.99
C TRP A 8 25.74 10.18 -24.87
N ALA A 9 24.67 9.41 -25.11
CA ALA A 9 23.39 9.69 -24.49
C ALA A 9 23.11 8.48 -23.60
N ASP A 10 23.24 8.74 -22.31
CA ASP A 10 23.66 7.79 -21.29
C ASP A 10 22.66 6.64 -21.00
N PRO A 11 23.13 5.55 -20.35
CA PRO A 11 22.36 4.36 -19.96
C PRO A 11 21.23 4.54 -18.91
N TRP A 12 20.55 5.68 -18.81
CA TRP A 12 19.57 5.98 -17.74
C TRP A 12 18.16 5.46 -18.03
N ILE A 13 18.06 4.23 -18.54
CA ILE A 13 16.80 3.46 -18.60
C ILE A 13 16.90 2.25 -17.64
N GLU A 14 17.73 2.37 -16.61
CA GLU A 14 17.75 1.43 -15.49
C GLU A 14 17.06 2.10 -14.29
N CYS A 15 15.79 1.72 -14.09
CA CYS A 15 14.98 1.84 -12.85
C CYS A 15 14.22 3.12 -12.45
N ASP A 16 14.32 4.29 -13.09
CA ASP A 16 13.96 5.54 -12.37
C ASP A 16 12.56 6.17 -12.62
N ASP A 17 11.69 5.60 -13.46
CA ASP A 17 10.40 6.27 -13.77
C ASP A 17 9.26 5.95 -12.78
N HIS A 18 9.60 5.82 -11.49
CA HIS A 18 8.63 5.68 -10.41
C HIS A 18 7.70 6.91 -10.33
N GLY A 19 8.19 8.08 -10.75
CA GLY A 19 7.40 9.30 -10.88
C GLY A 19 6.30 9.19 -11.94
N ALA A 20 6.63 8.74 -13.16
CA ALA A 20 5.64 8.53 -14.22
C ALA A 20 4.59 7.47 -13.83
N ALA A 21 5.02 6.38 -13.18
CA ALA A 21 4.09 5.36 -12.68
C ALA A 21 3.10 5.92 -11.64
N GLN A 22 3.57 6.74 -10.69
CA GLN A 22 2.70 7.45 -9.77
C GLN A 22 1.73 8.37 -10.50
N GLN A 23 2.22 9.14 -11.48
CA GLN A 23 1.38 10.08 -12.22
C GLN A 23 0.26 9.37 -12.99
N ILE A 24 0.56 8.23 -13.62
CA ILE A 24 -0.45 7.40 -14.31
C ILE A 24 -1.52 6.90 -13.32
N VAL A 25 -1.12 6.42 -12.14
CA VAL A 25 -2.05 5.97 -11.10
C VAL A 25 -2.92 7.12 -10.60
N VAL A 26 -2.32 8.28 -10.33
CA VAL A 26 -3.03 9.49 -9.87
C VAL A 26 -4.04 9.96 -10.93
N ASP A 27 -3.64 10.06 -12.19
CA ASP A 27 -4.50 10.53 -13.26
C ASP A 27 -5.59 9.51 -13.60
N GLY A 28 -5.28 8.22 -13.53
CA GLY A 28 -6.25 7.14 -13.67
C GLY A 28 -7.35 7.24 -12.61
N LEU A 29 -6.97 7.32 -11.33
CA LEU A 29 -7.89 7.41 -10.20
C LEU A 29 -8.75 8.69 -10.22
N LYS A 30 -8.20 9.82 -10.70
CA LYS A 30 -8.97 11.06 -10.88
C LYS A 30 -10.04 10.95 -11.96
N ARG A 31 -9.77 10.23 -13.04
CA ARG A 31 -10.71 10.04 -14.16
C ARG A 31 -11.80 9.04 -13.81
N ARG A 32 -11.40 7.93 -13.17
CA ARG A 32 -12.29 6.85 -12.78
C ARG A 32 -11.71 6.12 -11.59
N PHE A 33 -12.53 5.93 -10.56
CA PHE A 33 -12.18 5.05 -9.45
C PHE A 33 -11.93 3.62 -9.95
N ASP A 34 -10.74 3.10 -9.68
CA ASP A 34 -10.33 1.74 -10.00
C ASP A 34 -9.53 1.15 -8.83
N GLU A 35 -10.08 0.10 -8.22
CA GLU A 35 -9.47 -0.62 -7.11
C GLU A 35 -8.11 -1.23 -7.45
N ARG A 36 -7.86 -1.57 -8.72
CA ARG A 36 -6.58 -2.14 -9.16
C ARG A 36 -5.48 -1.10 -9.05
N LEU A 37 -5.78 0.16 -9.37
CA LEU A 37 -4.84 1.26 -9.22
C LEU A 37 -4.53 1.51 -7.75
N VAL A 38 -5.54 1.40 -6.88
CA VAL A 38 -5.37 1.49 -5.42
C VAL A 38 -4.39 0.41 -4.91
N GLN A 39 -4.54 -0.84 -5.34
CA GLN A 39 -3.64 -1.93 -4.94
C GLN A 39 -2.17 -1.72 -5.34
N LEU A 40 -1.92 -0.95 -6.40
CA LEU A 40 -0.57 -0.65 -6.86
C LEU A 40 0.09 0.49 -6.06
N MET A 41 -0.70 1.36 -5.42
CA MET A 41 -0.20 2.56 -4.72
C MET A 41 0.92 2.27 -3.70
N PRO A 42 0.82 1.26 -2.81
CA PRO A 42 1.86 1.00 -1.82
C PRO A 42 3.19 0.54 -2.43
N ARG A 43 3.14 -0.02 -3.64
CA ARG A 43 4.31 -0.54 -4.37
C ARG A 43 5.08 0.56 -5.11
N LEU A 44 4.50 1.74 -5.28
CA LEU A 44 5.14 2.87 -5.95
C LEU A 44 6.27 3.42 -5.07
N LYS A 45 7.52 3.25 -5.48
CA LYS A 45 8.72 3.75 -4.77
C LYS A 45 9.01 5.23 -5.02
N SER A 46 8.02 5.99 -5.47
CA SER A 46 8.16 7.40 -5.80
C SER A 46 8.35 8.28 -4.58
N GLY A 47 8.99 9.44 -4.79
CA GLY A 47 9.37 10.38 -3.74
C GLY A 47 8.23 11.20 -3.12
N ASN A 48 6.99 11.12 -3.63
CA ASN A 48 5.84 11.91 -3.14
C ASN A 48 4.67 11.05 -2.63
N PRO A 49 4.87 10.25 -1.57
CA PRO A 49 3.83 9.38 -1.02
C PRO A 49 2.69 10.16 -0.32
N GLU A 50 2.92 11.40 0.11
CA GLU A 50 1.89 12.32 0.63
C GLU A 50 0.78 12.63 -0.39
N GLN A 51 1.13 12.74 -1.68
CA GLN A 51 0.14 12.98 -2.73
C GLN A 51 -0.79 11.78 -2.89
N LEU A 52 -0.23 10.56 -2.79
CA LEU A 52 -0.99 9.31 -2.84
C LEU A 52 -1.92 9.20 -1.63
N GLU A 53 -1.44 9.55 -0.44
CA GLU A 53 -2.25 9.56 0.78
C GLU A 53 -3.45 10.52 0.66
N LYS A 54 -3.21 11.78 0.25
CA LYS A 54 -4.28 12.78 0.06
C LYS A 54 -5.31 12.33 -0.98
N LEU A 55 -4.84 11.75 -2.09
CA LEU A 55 -5.72 11.21 -3.12
C LEU A 55 -6.57 10.07 -2.54
N LEU A 56 -5.95 9.15 -1.78
CA LEU A 56 -6.64 8.01 -1.18
C LEU A 56 -7.70 8.44 -0.16
N GLN A 57 -7.37 9.42 0.69
CA GLN A 57 -8.33 10.02 1.61
C GLN A 57 -9.50 10.69 0.88
N GLN A 58 -9.25 11.32 -0.27
CA GLN A 58 -10.31 11.86 -1.11
C GLN A 58 -11.20 10.73 -1.67
N GLN A 59 -10.62 9.63 -2.14
CA GLN A 59 -11.38 8.48 -2.61
C GLN A 59 -12.25 7.87 -1.50
N ILE A 60 -11.70 7.75 -0.28
CA ILE A 60 -12.45 7.30 0.91
C ILE A 60 -13.64 8.23 1.20
N ARG A 61 -13.46 9.55 1.09
CA ARG A 61 -14.57 10.51 1.28
C ARG A 61 -15.65 10.43 0.20
N GLN A 62 -15.27 10.12 -1.04
CA GLN A 62 -16.20 10.09 -2.19
C GLN A 62 -16.94 8.76 -2.32
N HIS A 63 -16.25 7.64 -2.12
CA HIS A 63 -16.77 6.29 -2.36
C HIS A 63 -17.04 5.50 -1.07
N GLY A 64 -16.65 6.04 0.09
CA GLY A 64 -16.72 5.35 1.37
C GLY A 64 -15.42 4.62 1.71
N ALA A 65 -15.19 4.40 3.01
CA ALA A 65 -14.03 3.68 3.48
C ALA A 65 -14.22 2.18 3.27
N SER A 66 -13.65 1.61 2.21
CA SER A 66 -13.63 0.16 1.99
C SER A 66 -12.44 -0.51 2.69
N ALA A 67 -12.51 -1.82 2.89
CA ALA A 67 -11.39 -2.60 3.44
C ALA A 67 -10.09 -2.38 2.64
N LEU A 68 -10.19 -2.39 1.31
CA LEU A 68 -9.04 -2.17 0.42
C LEU A 68 -8.44 -0.76 0.59
N LEU A 69 -9.29 0.28 0.63
CA LEU A 69 -8.83 1.66 0.78
C LEU A 69 -8.14 1.88 2.13
N ASN A 70 -8.71 1.35 3.20
CA ASN A 70 -8.14 1.42 4.55
C ASN A 70 -6.83 0.63 4.67
N SER A 71 -6.76 -0.57 4.08
CA SER A 71 -5.52 -1.36 4.03
C SER A 71 -4.41 -0.62 3.27
N THR A 72 -4.74 -0.07 2.11
CA THR A 72 -3.80 0.70 1.27
C THR A 72 -3.32 1.95 2.01
N LEU A 73 -4.23 2.64 2.72
CA LEU A 73 -3.89 3.81 3.52
C LEU A 73 -2.93 3.44 4.66
N GLY A 74 -3.20 2.33 5.35
CA GLY A 74 -2.32 1.79 6.38
C GLY A 74 -0.91 1.55 5.87
N GLN A 75 -0.77 0.88 4.72
CA GLN A 75 0.54 0.61 4.12
C GLN A 75 1.30 1.89 3.71
N LEU A 76 0.60 2.92 3.21
CA LEU A 76 1.22 4.21 2.90
C LEU A 76 1.68 4.95 4.17
N LEU A 77 0.86 4.96 5.21
CA LEU A 77 1.19 5.57 6.50
C LEU A 77 2.38 4.87 7.19
N MET A 78 2.48 3.54 7.08
CA MET A 78 3.66 2.80 7.54
C MET A 78 4.94 3.29 6.87
N ARG A 79 4.90 3.59 5.56
CA ARG A 79 6.07 4.12 4.84
C ARG A 79 6.45 5.53 5.27
N HIS A 80 5.48 6.33 5.73
CA HIS A 80 5.73 7.65 6.31
C HIS A 80 6.21 7.58 7.77
N GLY A 81 6.10 6.42 8.42
CA GLY A 81 6.37 6.29 9.86
C GLY A 81 5.21 6.76 10.74
N GLU A 82 4.03 6.99 10.17
CA GLU A 82 2.80 7.35 10.88
C GLU A 82 2.14 6.09 11.47
N TRP A 83 2.87 5.41 12.35
CA TRP A 83 2.52 4.07 12.84
C TRP A 83 1.16 4.02 13.55
N GLN A 84 0.80 5.07 14.30
CA GLN A 84 -0.47 5.11 15.02
C GLN A 84 -1.66 5.17 14.05
N GLN A 85 -1.58 6.07 13.07
CA GLN A 85 -2.62 6.22 12.05
C GLN A 85 -2.70 4.97 11.15
N ALA A 86 -1.54 4.37 10.84
CA ALA A 86 -1.49 3.11 10.10
C ALA A 86 -2.24 1.99 10.84
N ALA A 87 -2.02 1.84 12.14
CA ALA A 87 -2.69 0.84 12.95
C ALA A 87 -4.22 1.04 12.98
N GLU A 88 -4.69 2.28 13.03
CA GLU A 88 -6.11 2.62 12.99
C GLU A 88 -6.74 2.27 11.64
N ALA A 89 -6.07 2.61 10.53
CA ALA A 89 -6.52 2.29 9.19
C ALA A 89 -6.59 0.76 8.97
N LEU A 90 -5.55 0.02 9.36
CA LEU A 90 -5.51 -1.44 9.23
C LEU A 90 -6.58 -2.13 10.10
N ARG A 91 -6.81 -1.66 11.33
CA ARG A 91 -7.92 -2.15 12.17
C ARG A 91 -9.28 -1.87 11.52
N ALA A 92 -9.46 -0.72 10.88
CA ALA A 92 -10.69 -0.40 10.16
C ALA A 92 -10.90 -1.31 8.93
N ALA A 93 -9.82 -1.69 8.24
CA ALA A 93 -9.88 -2.67 7.15
C ALA A 93 -10.30 -4.06 7.66
N LEU A 94 -9.62 -4.56 8.71
CA LEU A 94 -9.88 -5.87 9.30
C LEU A 94 -11.30 -6.02 9.87
N LYS A 95 -11.89 -4.94 10.40
CA LYS A 95 -13.29 -4.92 10.85
C LYS A 95 -14.29 -5.20 9.72
N GLN A 96 -13.97 -4.77 8.50
CA GLN A 96 -14.83 -5.00 7.34
C GLN A 96 -14.55 -6.35 6.68
N ARG A 97 -13.27 -6.69 6.55
CA ARG A 97 -12.82 -7.94 5.95
C ARG A 97 -11.59 -8.46 6.69
N PRO A 98 -11.69 -9.58 7.42
CA PRO A 98 -10.53 -10.28 7.92
C PRO A 98 -9.62 -10.71 6.76
N ASP A 99 -8.35 -10.33 6.82
CA ASP A 99 -7.36 -10.56 5.78
C ASP A 99 -5.99 -10.84 6.40
N ALA A 100 -5.33 -11.91 5.97
CA ALA A 100 -4.08 -12.36 6.56
C ALA A 100 -2.93 -11.35 6.38
N TYR A 101 -2.90 -10.64 5.24
CA TYR A 101 -1.89 -9.61 4.99
C TYR A 101 -2.12 -8.38 5.87
N ASP A 102 -3.38 -7.97 6.04
CA ASP A 102 -3.70 -6.84 6.93
C ASP A 102 -3.37 -7.14 8.39
N TYR A 103 -3.54 -8.40 8.85
CA TYR A 103 -3.06 -8.84 10.16
C TYR A 103 -1.54 -8.75 10.28
N ALA A 104 -0.80 -9.17 9.25
CA ALA A 104 0.67 -9.07 9.24
C ALA A 104 1.14 -7.61 9.28
N TRP A 105 0.55 -6.74 8.45
CA TRP A 105 0.87 -5.31 8.46
C TRP A 105 0.54 -4.63 9.79
N LEU A 106 -0.57 -5.00 10.41
CA LEU A 106 -0.94 -4.46 11.72
C LEU A 106 0.03 -4.93 12.80
N ALA A 107 0.46 -6.19 12.77
CA ALA A 107 1.46 -6.71 13.71
C ALA A 107 2.78 -5.94 13.60
N ASP A 108 3.29 -5.74 12.38
CA ASP A 108 4.54 -5.01 12.15
C ASP A 108 4.42 -3.54 12.59
N THR A 109 3.25 -2.93 12.37
CA THR A 109 2.95 -1.58 12.85
C THR A 109 2.94 -1.51 14.39
N LEU A 110 2.36 -2.50 15.06
CA LEU A 110 2.30 -2.56 16.53
C LEU A 110 3.68 -2.79 17.15
N ASP A 111 4.55 -3.55 16.49
CA ASP A 111 5.96 -3.69 16.93
C ASP A 111 6.68 -2.34 16.87
N LYS A 112 6.44 -1.52 15.84
CA LYS A 112 6.99 -0.15 15.75
C LYS A 112 6.42 0.80 16.81
N LEU A 113 5.21 0.53 17.29
CA LEU A 113 4.59 1.25 18.41
C LEU A 113 5.00 0.70 19.79
N HIS A 114 5.94 -0.25 19.85
CA HIS A 114 6.35 -0.93 21.09
C HIS A 114 5.20 -1.64 21.83
N ARG A 115 4.30 -2.27 21.08
CA ARG A 115 3.17 -3.06 21.60
C ARG A 115 3.27 -4.54 21.19
N PRO A 116 4.31 -5.26 21.66
CA PRO A 116 4.64 -6.60 21.18
C PRO A 116 3.57 -7.65 21.52
N GLU A 117 2.85 -7.51 22.65
CA GLU A 117 1.79 -8.47 23.01
C GLU A 117 0.63 -8.42 21.99
N GLU A 118 0.22 -7.21 21.59
CA GLU A 118 -0.82 -7.04 20.58
C GLU A 118 -0.34 -7.48 19.19
N ALA A 119 0.92 -7.20 18.85
CA ALA A 119 1.51 -7.69 17.60
C ALA A 119 1.50 -9.22 17.53
N ALA A 120 1.86 -9.90 18.63
CA ALA A 120 1.81 -11.35 18.72
C ALA A 120 0.37 -11.89 18.56
N GLN A 121 -0.62 -11.19 19.12
CA GLN A 121 -2.02 -11.56 18.92
C GLN A 121 -2.43 -11.44 17.45
N MET A 122 -2.09 -10.33 16.78
CA MET A 122 -2.42 -10.14 15.36
C MET A 122 -1.77 -11.19 14.46
N ARG A 123 -0.52 -11.60 14.75
CA ARG A 123 0.14 -12.69 14.02
C ARG A 123 -0.56 -14.03 14.21
N ARG A 124 -1.01 -14.33 15.44
CA ARG A 124 -1.78 -15.55 15.73
C ARG A 124 -3.11 -15.55 14.99
N ASP A 125 -3.84 -14.45 15.03
CA ASP A 125 -5.14 -14.33 14.38
C ASP A 125 -5.00 -14.47 12.85
N GLY A 126 -4.00 -13.80 12.25
CA GLY A 126 -3.68 -13.94 10.84
C GLY A 126 -3.30 -15.37 10.44
N LEU A 127 -2.49 -16.06 11.25
CA LEU A 127 -2.11 -17.46 11.00
C LEU A 127 -3.31 -18.41 11.12
N LEU A 128 -4.15 -18.22 12.13
CA LEU A 128 -5.37 -19.01 12.27
C LEU A 128 -6.27 -18.81 11.04
N LEU A 129 -6.39 -17.58 10.54
CA LEU A 129 -7.19 -17.30 9.35
C LEU A 129 -6.72 -18.09 8.12
N THR A 130 -5.41 -18.15 7.85
CA THR A 130 -4.89 -18.91 6.70
C THR A 130 -5.11 -20.41 6.86
N LEU A 131 -4.85 -20.94 8.06
CA LEU A 131 -5.05 -22.36 8.35
C LEU A 131 -6.52 -22.79 8.17
N HIS A 132 -7.48 -21.96 8.60
CA HIS A 132 -8.91 -22.26 8.40
C HIS A 132 -9.36 -22.17 6.94
N GLN A 133 -8.68 -21.39 6.10
CA GLN A 133 -8.98 -21.29 4.67
C GLN A 133 -8.52 -22.55 3.92
N ASP A 134 -7.32 -23.04 4.22
CA ASP A 134 -6.77 -24.26 3.61
C ASP A 134 -7.69 -25.48 3.85
N GLN A 135 -8.20 -25.63 5.07
CA GLN A 135 -9.08 -26.74 5.48
C GLN A 135 -10.48 -26.72 4.82
N ARG A 136 -10.89 -25.61 4.20
CA ARG A 136 -12.18 -25.52 3.48
C ARG A 136 -12.07 -25.79 1.99
N THR A 137 -10.84 -25.85 1.47
CA THR A 137 -10.56 -26.04 0.05
C THR A 137 -10.26 -27.50 -0.34
N THR A 138 -10.36 -28.41 0.63
CA THR A 138 -10.26 -29.88 0.50
C THR A 138 -11.61 -30.53 0.76
#